data_AF-A0A4Q3EG44-F1
#
_entry.id   AF-A0A4Q3EG44-F1
#
_cell.length_a   1.000
_cell.length_b   1.000
_cell.length_c   1.000
_cell.angle_alpha   90.00
_cell.angle_beta   90.00
_cell.angle_gamma   90.00
#
_symmetry.space_group_name_H-M   'P 1'
#
loop_
_entity.id
_entity.type
_entity.pdbx_description
1 polymer ?
#
loop_
_entity_poly.entity_id
_entity_poly.type
_entity_poly.pdbx_seq_one_letter_code
_entity_poly.pdbx_strand_id
1 'polypeptide(L)'
;FLVAPKGSRTSLRRMFLQGRGLNSSYAIFQDATGKAQERVIALGIAVGSGYLFETNFKKEVYSDLTGERGTLMGCVQGIFAAQYDVLRANGHSPSEAFNETVEELTQSLMPLVAENGMDWMYANCSTTAQRGALDWWKKFHDATKPVFEELYNSVATGKESQRSIDLNSQPDYREKLNVELAELRDSEMWQAGKTVRSLRPENQAVEA
;
A
#
# COMPACT_ATOMS: atom_id res chain seq x y z
N PHE A 1 -7.09 -23.06 -9.38
CA PHE A 1 -6.34 -22.57 -8.22
C PHE A 1 -5.86 -21.14 -8.49
N LEU A 2 -5.35 -20.44 -7.48
CA LEU A 2 -4.70 -19.12 -7.60
C LEU A 2 -3.34 -19.14 -6.89
N VAL A 3 -2.44 -18.27 -7.34
CA VAL A 3 -1.26 -17.79 -6.60
C VAL A 3 -1.32 -16.27 -6.65
N ALA A 4 -1.38 -15.61 -5.50
CA ALA A 4 -1.52 -14.16 -5.38
C ALA A 4 -0.34 -13.56 -4.59
N PRO A 5 0.71 -13.08 -5.30
CA PRO A 5 1.80 -12.33 -4.68
C PRO A 5 1.31 -11.05 -4.01
N LYS A 6 1.75 -10.81 -2.78
CA LYS A 6 1.31 -9.67 -1.95
C LYS A 6 2.17 -8.44 -2.18
N GLY A 7 2.02 -7.88 -3.38
CA GLY A 7 2.64 -6.62 -3.76
C GLY A 7 2.46 -6.28 -5.25
N SER A 8 2.95 -5.10 -5.64
CA SER A 8 2.81 -4.65 -7.03
C SER A 8 3.57 -5.56 -8.01
N ARG A 9 3.12 -5.57 -9.27
CA ARG A 9 3.82 -6.26 -10.38
C ARG A 9 5.28 -5.82 -10.49
N THR A 10 5.54 -4.53 -10.36
CA THR A 10 6.89 -3.95 -10.43
C THR A 10 7.76 -4.47 -9.29
N SER A 11 7.23 -4.51 -8.07
CA SER A 11 7.94 -5.03 -6.90
C SER A 11 8.25 -6.52 -7.05
N LEU A 12 7.28 -7.32 -7.49
CA LEU A 12 7.46 -8.75 -7.72
C LEU A 12 8.62 -9.01 -8.69
N ARG A 13 8.60 -8.34 -9.85
CA ARG A 13 9.66 -8.51 -10.85
C ARG A 13 11.01 -8.04 -10.34
N ARG A 14 11.06 -6.88 -9.68
CA ARG A 14 12.31 -6.31 -9.14
C ARG A 14 12.93 -7.24 -8.10
N MET A 15 12.13 -7.74 -7.16
CA MET A 15 12.62 -8.65 -6.12
C MET A 15 13.09 -9.97 -6.73
N PHE A 16 12.33 -10.55 -7.67
CA PHE A 16 12.74 -11.78 -8.36
C PHE A 16 14.13 -11.66 -9.00
N LEU A 17 14.38 -10.55 -9.70
CA LEU A 17 15.69 -10.27 -10.32
C LEU A 17 16.81 -10.08 -9.29
N GLN A 18 16.49 -9.68 -8.07
CA GLN A 18 17.42 -9.53 -6.95
C GLN A 18 17.62 -10.85 -6.17
N GLY A 19 17.05 -11.97 -6.63
CA GLY A 19 17.08 -13.24 -5.88
C GLY A 19 16.23 -13.22 -4.61
N ARG A 20 15.28 -12.27 -4.51
CA ARG A 20 14.34 -12.11 -3.40
C ARG A 20 12.92 -12.43 -3.87
N GLY A 21 11.99 -12.64 -2.95
CA GLY A 21 10.59 -12.93 -3.28
C GLY A 21 9.62 -12.22 -2.37
N LEU A 22 8.49 -11.78 -2.92
CA LEU A 22 7.32 -11.41 -2.13
C LEU A 22 6.65 -12.68 -1.60
N ASN A 23 5.97 -12.59 -0.47
CA ASN A 23 5.10 -13.66 -0.04
C ASN A 23 3.87 -13.76 -0.94
N SER A 24 3.34 -14.98 -1.11
CA SER A 24 2.16 -15.22 -1.93
C SER A 24 1.15 -16.06 -1.17
N SER A 25 -0.12 -15.68 -1.22
CA SER A 25 -1.20 -16.59 -0.82
C SER A 25 -1.53 -17.54 -1.96
N TYR A 26 -1.96 -18.76 -1.65
CA TYR A 26 -2.49 -19.67 -2.66
C TYR A 26 -3.83 -20.27 -2.23
N ALA A 27 -4.68 -20.61 -3.21
CA ALA A 27 -5.95 -21.27 -2.94
C ALA A 27 -6.35 -22.22 -4.06
N ILE A 28 -7.07 -23.29 -3.71
CA ILE A 28 -7.64 -24.25 -4.66
C ILE A 28 -9.16 -24.26 -4.48
N PHE A 29 -9.88 -23.81 -5.50
CA PHE A 29 -11.35 -23.85 -5.49
C PHE A 29 -11.88 -25.22 -5.92
N GLN A 30 -11.24 -25.81 -6.93
CA GLN A 30 -11.60 -27.11 -7.49
C GLN A 30 -10.32 -27.83 -7.91
N ASP A 31 -10.24 -29.12 -7.57
CA ASP A 31 -9.20 -30.02 -8.05
C ASP A 31 -9.83 -31.18 -8.82
N ALA A 32 -10.01 -30.99 -10.13
CA ALA A 32 -10.56 -32.03 -11.01
C ALA A 32 -9.53 -33.11 -11.37
N THR A 33 -8.23 -32.87 -11.16
CA THR A 33 -7.15 -33.75 -11.61
C THR A 33 -6.46 -34.51 -10.49
N GLY A 34 -6.74 -34.18 -9.22
CA GLY A 34 -6.01 -34.64 -8.05
C GLY A 34 -4.56 -34.11 -7.99
N LYS A 35 -4.27 -33.02 -8.70
CA LYS A 35 -2.90 -32.45 -8.86
C LYS A 35 -2.86 -30.93 -8.67
N ALA A 36 -3.93 -30.32 -8.19
CA ALA A 36 -3.98 -28.87 -8.06
C ALA A 36 -2.97 -28.35 -7.03
N GLN A 37 -2.75 -29.09 -5.93
CA GLN A 37 -1.80 -28.73 -4.88
C GLN A 37 -0.35 -28.67 -5.40
N GLU A 38 0.08 -29.70 -6.13
CA GLU A 38 1.40 -29.73 -6.74
C GLU A 38 1.60 -28.56 -7.72
N ARG A 39 0.60 -28.34 -8.59
CA ARG A 39 0.65 -27.29 -9.62
C ARG A 39 0.68 -25.88 -9.04
N VAL A 40 -0.11 -25.61 -8.00
CA VAL A 40 -0.17 -24.27 -7.39
C VAL A 40 1.12 -23.94 -6.66
N ILE A 41 1.73 -24.91 -5.98
CA ILE A 41 3.03 -24.75 -5.32
C ILE A 41 4.14 -24.54 -6.37
N ALA A 42 4.16 -25.36 -7.41
CA ALA A 42 5.13 -25.24 -8.50
C ALA A 42 5.04 -23.85 -9.17
N LEU A 43 3.83 -23.35 -9.43
CA LEU A 43 3.64 -22.00 -9.97
C LEU A 43 4.14 -20.93 -8.99
N GLY A 44 3.84 -21.05 -7.70
CA GLY A 44 4.30 -20.11 -6.67
C GLY A 44 5.82 -19.99 -6.61
N ILE A 45 6.53 -21.11 -6.72
CA ILE A 45 7.99 -21.14 -6.83
C ILE A 45 8.44 -20.48 -8.14
N ALA A 46 7.82 -20.85 -9.27
CA ALA A 46 8.21 -20.35 -10.59
C ALA A 46 8.07 -18.83 -10.75
N VAL A 47 7.09 -18.21 -10.07
CA VAL A 47 6.92 -16.74 -10.07
C VAL A 47 7.82 -16.02 -9.06
N GLY A 48 8.62 -16.75 -8.27
CA GLY A 48 9.54 -16.16 -7.32
C GLY A 48 8.96 -15.83 -5.96
N SER A 49 7.93 -16.54 -5.50
CA SER A 49 7.37 -16.31 -4.18
C SER A 49 8.40 -16.68 -3.11
N GLY A 50 8.67 -15.78 -2.15
CA GLY A 50 9.61 -16.04 -1.06
C GLY A 50 9.09 -17.13 -0.11
N TYR A 51 7.78 -17.14 0.12
CA TYR A 51 7.07 -18.25 0.73
C TYR A 51 5.60 -18.26 0.29
N LEU A 52 4.95 -19.41 0.46
CA LEU A 52 3.55 -19.64 0.14
C LEU A 52 2.76 -19.89 1.42
N PHE A 53 1.57 -19.30 1.52
CA PHE A 53 0.64 -19.57 2.61
C PHE A 53 -0.76 -19.86 2.07
N GLU A 54 -1.44 -20.84 2.66
CA GLU A 54 -2.74 -21.29 2.18
C GLU A 54 -3.85 -20.31 2.59
N THR A 55 -4.79 -20.10 1.68
CA THR A 55 -6.04 -19.39 1.91
C THR A 55 -7.17 -20.06 1.13
N ASN A 56 -8.36 -19.46 1.13
CA ASN A 56 -9.42 -19.81 0.20
C ASN A 56 -9.78 -18.59 -0.66
N PHE A 57 -10.50 -18.80 -1.76
CA PHE A 57 -10.88 -17.74 -2.70
C PHE A 57 -11.62 -16.59 -2.01
N LYS A 58 -12.54 -16.89 -1.08
CA LYS A 58 -13.30 -15.86 -0.36
C LYS A 58 -12.40 -14.99 0.52
N LYS A 59 -11.55 -15.60 1.32
CA LYS A 59 -10.62 -14.90 2.22
C LYS A 59 -9.62 -14.07 1.45
N GLU A 60 -9.08 -14.62 0.36
CA GLU A 60 -8.16 -13.92 -0.53
C GLU A 60 -8.81 -12.63 -1.05
N VAL A 61 -9.94 -12.75 -1.75
CA VAL A 61 -10.66 -11.61 -2.33
C VAL A 61 -11.03 -10.58 -1.26
N TYR A 62 -11.54 -11.01 -0.11
CA TYR A 62 -11.97 -10.07 0.93
C TYR A 62 -10.79 -9.32 1.53
N SER A 63 -9.70 -10.03 1.83
CA SER A 63 -8.50 -9.43 2.41
C SER A 63 -7.80 -8.48 1.42
N ASP A 64 -7.73 -8.86 0.15
CA ASP A 64 -7.00 -8.12 -0.88
C ASP A 64 -7.72 -6.83 -1.24
N LEU A 65 -9.02 -6.92 -1.56
CA LEU A 65 -9.83 -5.76 -1.91
C LEU A 65 -9.98 -4.77 -0.75
N THR A 66 -10.09 -5.27 0.49
CA THR A 66 -10.10 -4.41 1.69
C THR A 66 -8.72 -3.79 1.93
N GLY A 67 -7.64 -4.54 1.73
CA GLY A 67 -6.28 -4.06 1.93
C GLY A 67 -5.90 -2.94 0.97
N GLU A 68 -6.15 -3.10 -0.33
CA GLU A 68 -5.80 -2.10 -1.35
C GLU A 68 -6.59 -0.81 -1.21
N ARG A 69 -7.91 -0.88 -0.97
CA ARG A 69 -8.75 0.30 -0.72
C ARG A 69 -8.46 0.92 0.65
N GLY A 70 -8.07 0.09 1.61
CA GLY A 70 -7.73 0.48 2.96
C GLY A 70 -6.28 0.96 3.07
N THR A 71 -5.52 0.34 3.98
CA THR A 71 -4.18 0.80 4.37
C THR A 71 -3.19 0.89 3.20
N LEU A 72 -3.27 0.02 2.19
CA LEU A 72 -2.21 -0.06 1.18
C LEU A 72 -2.26 1.08 0.14
N MET A 73 -3.42 1.70 -0.09
CA MET A 73 -3.54 2.83 -1.02
C MET A 73 -4.43 3.95 -0.46
N GLY A 74 -5.72 3.69 -0.27
CA GLY A 74 -6.71 4.75 0.02
C GLY A 74 -6.47 5.46 1.35
N CYS A 75 -6.33 4.70 2.44
CA CYS A 75 -6.13 5.27 3.78
C CYS A 75 -4.83 6.07 3.88
N VAL A 76 -3.72 5.53 3.35
CA VAL A 76 -2.41 6.20 3.40
C VAL A 76 -2.44 7.51 2.61
N GLN A 77 -3.04 7.53 1.42
CA GLN A 77 -3.21 8.77 0.67
C GLN A 77 -4.07 9.79 1.44
N GLY A 78 -5.16 9.34 2.07
CA GLY A 78 -6.06 10.21 2.84
C GLY A 78 -5.38 10.86 4.03
N ILE A 79 -4.63 10.10 4.84
CA ILE A 79 -3.94 10.66 6.02
C ILE A 79 -2.77 11.57 5.62
N PHE A 80 -2.05 11.27 4.53
CA PHE A 80 -1.00 12.15 4.01
C PHE A 80 -1.56 13.48 3.56
N ALA A 81 -2.62 13.47 2.74
CA ALA A 81 -3.27 14.69 2.28
C ALA A 81 -3.80 15.51 3.47
N ALA A 82 -4.50 14.87 4.42
CA ALA A 82 -5.07 15.57 5.57
C ALA A 82 -3.99 16.25 6.43
N GLN A 83 -2.89 15.57 6.75
CA GLN A 83 -1.81 16.17 7.53
C GLN A 83 -1.07 17.26 6.73
N TYR A 84 -0.83 17.04 5.44
CA TYR A 84 -0.22 18.03 4.56
C TYR A 84 -1.04 19.32 4.53
N ASP A 85 -2.35 19.23 4.30
CA ASP A 85 -3.26 20.38 4.24
C ASP A 85 -3.27 21.16 5.55
N VAL A 86 -3.26 20.48 6.70
CA VAL A 86 -3.19 21.14 8.02
C VAL A 86 -1.88 21.89 8.19
N LEU A 87 -0.74 21.31 7.81
CA LEU A 87 0.56 22.00 7.90
C LEU A 87 0.58 23.22 6.96
N ARG A 88 0.10 23.07 5.73
CA ARG A 88 0.02 24.17 4.76
C ARG A 88 -0.87 25.30 5.24
N ALA A 89 -2.03 24.98 5.82
CA ALA A 89 -2.95 25.97 6.38
C ALA A 89 -2.34 26.76 7.56
N ASN A 90 -1.33 26.19 8.24
CA ASN A 90 -0.62 26.83 9.35
C ASN A 90 0.72 27.47 8.92
N GLY A 91 0.94 27.68 7.62
CA GLY A 91 2.05 28.47 7.11
C GLY A 91 3.36 27.71 6.86
N HIS A 92 3.38 26.38 7.03
CA HIS A 92 4.55 25.58 6.68
C HIS A 92 4.77 25.57 5.16
N SER A 93 6.01 25.55 4.71
CA SER A 93 6.32 25.47 3.27
C SER A 93 5.89 24.12 2.66
N PRO A 94 5.67 24.03 1.34
CA PRO A 94 5.37 22.77 0.65
C PRO A 94 6.40 21.67 0.91
N SER A 95 7.68 22.02 0.98
CA SER A 95 8.78 21.08 1.23
C SER A 95 8.78 20.57 2.67
N GLU A 96 8.58 21.45 3.66
CA GLU A 96 8.50 21.04 5.07
C GLU A 96 7.28 20.14 5.28
N ALA A 97 6.11 20.54 4.78
CA ALA A 97 4.90 19.73 4.91
C ALA A 97 5.06 18.35 4.24
N PHE A 98 5.70 18.25 3.07
CA PHE A 98 5.97 16.97 2.44
C PHE A 98 6.96 16.12 3.25
N ASN A 99 8.01 16.74 3.81
CA ASN A 99 9.01 16.04 4.60
C ASN A 99 8.42 15.41 5.88
N GLU A 100 7.64 16.20 6.62
CA GLU A 100 7.00 15.83 7.89
C GLU A 100 5.78 14.90 7.73
N THR A 101 5.41 14.54 6.50
CA THR A 101 4.28 13.64 6.20
C THR A 101 4.73 12.38 5.48
N VAL A 102 5.34 12.53 4.30
CA VAL A 102 5.61 11.41 3.38
C VAL A 102 7.07 11.01 3.41
N GLU A 103 8.00 11.98 3.35
CA GLU A 103 9.42 11.67 3.16
C GLU A 103 9.99 10.90 4.35
N GLU A 104 9.87 11.42 5.57
CA GLU A 104 10.46 10.81 6.75
C GLU A 104 9.82 9.44 7.06
N LEU A 105 8.50 9.33 6.89
CA LEU A 105 7.81 8.06 7.06
C LEU A 105 8.32 7.01 6.06
N THR A 106 8.43 7.35 4.77
CA THR A 106 8.76 6.37 3.73
C THR A 106 10.25 6.05 3.62
N GLN A 107 11.15 6.99 3.96
CA GLN A 107 12.59 6.79 3.91
C GLN A 107 13.20 6.28 5.21
N SER A 108 12.64 6.65 6.36
CA SER A 108 13.22 6.34 7.66
C SER A 108 12.37 5.33 8.43
N LEU A 109 11.12 5.67 8.70
CA LEU A 109 10.32 4.94 9.70
C LEU A 109 9.78 3.60 9.17
N MET A 110 9.22 3.57 7.95
CA MET A 110 8.68 2.34 7.36
C MET A 110 9.73 1.26 7.12
N PRO A 111 10.99 1.57 6.72
CA PRO A 111 12.07 0.60 6.72
C PRO A 111 12.29 -0.08 8.07
N LEU A 112 12.26 0.66 9.20
CA LEU A 112 12.39 0.09 10.54
C LEU A 112 11.23 -0.87 10.86
N VAL A 113 10.00 -0.48 10.48
CA VAL A 113 8.82 -1.35 10.64
C VAL A 113 8.96 -2.63 9.81
N ALA A 114 9.45 -2.54 8.59
CA ALA A 114 9.64 -3.68 7.71
C ALA A 114 10.76 -4.62 8.20
N GLU A 115 11.77 -4.09 8.89
CA GLU A 115 12.89 -4.86 9.43
C GLU A 115 12.47 -5.68 10.66
N ASN A 116 11.90 -5.02 11.67
CA ASN A 116 11.68 -5.63 12.99
C ASN A 116 10.34 -5.26 13.65
N GLY A 117 9.43 -4.57 12.96
CA GLY A 117 8.10 -4.27 13.45
C GLY A 117 7.91 -2.86 14.05
N MET A 118 6.68 -2.59 14.48
CA MET A 118 6.25 -1.27 14.94
C MET A 118 6.91 -0.87 16.27
N ASP A 119 7.08 -1.82 17.18
CA ASP A 119 7.77 -1.63 18.45
C ASP A 119 9.25 -1.28 18.26
N TRP A 120 9.91 -1.89 17.27
CA TRP A 120 11.28 -1.53 16.90
C TRP A 120 11.38 -0.09 16.39
N MET A 121 10.46 0.34 15.52
CA MET A 121 10.43 1.72 15.05
C MET A 121 10.23 2.71 16.22
N TYR A 122 9.34 2.42 17.17
CA TYR A 122 9.16 3.26 18.37
C TYR A 122 10.43 3.29 19.23
N ALA A 123 11.06 2.14 19.48
CA ALA A 123 12.27 2.06 20.29
C ALA A 123 13.47 2.84 19.70
N ASN A 124 13.47 3.04 18.38
CA ASN A 124 14.50 3.80 17.66
C ASN A 124 14.12 5.28 17.42
N CYS A 125 12.99 5.75 17.96
CA CYS A 125 12.58 7.15 17.93
C CYS A 125 12.91 7.86 19.26
N SER A 126 12.93 9.20 19.25
CA SER A 126 13.13 10.00 20.47
C SER A 126 11.99 9.79 21.49
N THR A 127 12.27 9.98 22.78
CA THR A 127 11.25 9.88 23.84
C THR A 127 10.05 10.81 23.59
N THR A 128 10.30 12.00 23.04
CA THR A 128 9.25 12.96 22.67
C THR A 128 8.34 12.40 21.58
N ALA A 129 8.92 11.82 20.53
CA ALA A 129 8.16 11.20 19.45
C ALA A 129 7.37 9.98 19.94
N GLN A 130 7.98 9.12 20.76
CA GLN A 130 7.30 7.95 21.36
C GLN A 130 6.09 8.37 22.19
N ARG A 131 6.24 9.32 23.12
CA ARG A 131 5.15 9.80 23.97
C ARG A 131 4.04 10.43 23.13
N GLY A 132 4.39 11.30 22.19
CA GLY A 132 3.43 11.92 21.28
C GLY A 132 2.64 10.89 20.47
N ALA A 133 3.32 9.92 19.84
CA ALA A 133 2.65 8.87 19.07
C ALA A 133 1.69 8.06 19.95
N LEU A 134 2.09 7.71 21.18
CA LEU A 134 1.24 7.00 22.15
C LEU A 134 -0.01 7.79 22.58
N ASP A 135 0.07 9.12 22.60
CA ASP A 135 -1.07 10.00 22.95
C ASP A 135 -2.10 10.14 21.81
N TRP A 136 -1.65 9.99 20.57
CA TRP A 136 -2.47 10.31 19.39
C TRP A 136 -2.98 9.08 18.62
N TRP A 137 -2.26 7.95 18.58
CA TRP A 137 -2.62 6.85 17.65
C TRP A 137 -4.02 6.29 17.90
N LYS A 138 -4.51 6.24 19.14
CA LYS A 138 -5.87 5.77 19.45
C LYS A 138 -6.94 6.66 18.84
N LYS A 139 -6.72 7.98 18.80
CA LYS A 139 -7.65 8.92 18.16
C LYS A 139 -7.73 8.66 16.66
N PHE A 140 -6.59 8.43 16.00
CA PHE A 140 -6.56 8.05 14.59
C PHE A 140 -7.21 6.69 14.35
N HIS A 141 -6.95 5.70 15.20
CA HIS A 141 -7.61 4.40 15.14
C HIS A 141 -9.13 4.55 15.26
N ASP A 142 -9.63 5.26 16.28
CA ASP A 142 -11.06 5.39 16.53
C ASP A 142 -11.77 6.19 15.43
N ALA A 143 -11.08 7.16 14.82
CA ALA A 143 -11.60 7.88 13.65
C ALA A 143 -11.66 7.02 12.38
N THR A 144 -10.71 6.10 12.19
CA THR A 144 -10.58 5.33 10.94
C THR A 144 -11.26 3.97 10.99
N LYS A 145 -11.40 3.35 12.17
CA LYS A 145 -12.02 2.03 12.33
C LYS A 145 -13.43 1.93 11.72
N PRO A 146 -14.35 2.90 11.93
CA PRO A 146 -15.67 2.84 11.30
C PRO A 146 -15.62 2.84 9.77
N VAL A 147 -14.66 3.56 9.18
CA VAL A 147 -14.43 3.61 7.73
C VAL A 147 -13.93 2.25 7.22
N PHE A 148 -13.02 1.60 7.96
CA PHE A 148 -12.57 0.25 7.62
C PHE A 148 -13.69 -0.80 7.74
N GLU A 149 -14.59 -0.66 8.73
CA GLU A 149 -15.76 -1.52 8.89
C GLU A 149 -16.74 -1.34 7.71
N GLU A 150 -17.02 -0.10 7.31
CA GLU A 150 -17.82 0.19 6.11
C GLU A 150 -17.18 -0.42 4.84
N LEU A 151 -15.88 -0.20 4.65
CA LEU A 151 -15.13 -0.74 3.51
C LEU A 151 -15.22 -2.27 3.45
N TYR A 152 -14.94 -2.94 4.56
CA TYR A 152 -15.02 -4.40 4.63
C TYR A 152 -16.43 -4.90 4.28
N ASN A 153 -17.47 -4.24 4.78
CA ASN A 153 -18.86 -4.58 4.47
C ASN A 153 -19.19 -4.35 2.98
N SER A 154 -18.69 -3.28 2.37
CA SER A 154 -18.85 -3.02 0.92
C SER A 154 -18.19 -4.10 0.06
N VAL A 155 -17.02 -4.60 0.48
CA VAL A 155 -16.34 -5.73 -0.16
C VAL A 155 -17.13 -7.03 0.04
N ALA A 156 -17.50 -7.34 1.28
CA ALA A 156 -18.16 -8.60 1.63
C ALA A 156 -19.53 -8.76 0.95
N THR A 157 -20.25 -7.66 0.75
CA THR A 157 -21.55 -7.63 0.04
C THR A 157 -21.42 -7.63 -1.48
N GLY A 158 -20.20 -7.57 -2.03
CA GLY A 158 -19.93 -7.54 -3.47
C GLY A 158 -20.15 -6.17 -4.12
N LYS A 159 -20.53 -5.14 -3.36
CA LYS A 159 -20.76 -3.78 -3.87
C LYS A 159 -19.50 -3.20 -4.50
N GLU A 160 -18.32 -3.37 -3.87
CA GLU A 160 -17.06 -2.92 -4.46
C GLU A 160 -16.74 -3.65 -5.77
N SER A 161 -16.97 -4.96 -5.84
CA SER A 161 -16.72 -5.75 -7.05
C SER A 161 -17.64 -5.31 -8.20
N GLN A 162 -18.94 -5.12 -7.92
CA GLN A 162 -19.90 -4.64 -8.92
C GLN A 162 -19.50 -3.24 -9.43
N ARG A 163 -19.17 -2.32 -8.52
CA ARG A 163 -18.71 -0.98 -8.89
C ARG A 163 -17.46 -1.02 -9.78
N SER A 164 -16.48 -1.85 -9.44
CA SER A 164 -15.29 -2.02 -10.26
C SER A 164 -15.64 -2.56 -11.66
N ILE A 165 -16.51 -3.57 -11.76
CA ILE A 165 -16.94 -4.12 -13.06
C ILE A 165 -17.67 -3.05 -13.89
N ASP A 166 -18.62 -2.34 -13.29
CA ASP A 166 -19.44 -1.33 -13.97
C ASP A 166 -18.60 -0.17 -14.52
N LEU A 167 -17.63 0.31 -13.74
CA LEU A 167 -16.72 1.38 -14.14
C LEU A 167 -15.74 0.90 -15.21
N ASN A 168 -15.08 -0.24 -15.00
CA ASN A 168 -14.06 -0.75 -15.94
C ASN A 168 -14.65 -1.19 -17.29
N SER A 169 -15.97 -1.44 -17.35
CA SER A 169 -16.67 -1.82 -18.58
C SER A 169 -17.09 -0.62 -19.44
N GLN A 170 -16.96 0.62 -18.93
CA GLN A 170 -17.30 1.82 -19.71
C GLN A 170 -16.27 2.05 -20.84
N PRO A 171 -16.70 2.43 -22.06
CA PRO A 171 -15.79 2.70 -23.17
C PRO A 171 -14.75 3.79 -22.88
N ASP A 172 -15.12 4.76 -22.05
CA ASP A 172 -14.29 5.92 -21.67
C ASP A 172 -13.59 5.76 -20.31
N TYR A 173 -13.59 4.56 -19.74
CA TYR A 173 -13.03 4.30 -18.41
C TYR A 173 -11.60 4.82 -18.24
N ARG A 174 -10.72 4.55 -19.22
CA ARG A 174 -9.31 4.97 -19.16
C ARG A 174 -9.15 6.49 -19.14
N GLU A 175 -9.99 7.20 -19.89
CA GLU A 175 -9.94 8.66 -19.94
C GLU A 175 -10.39 9.26 -18.61
N LYS A 176 -11.53 8.81 -18.07
CA LYS A 176 -12.05 9.23 -16.76
C LYS A 176 -11.07 8.93 -15.63
N LEU A 177 -10.50 7.72 -15.62
CA LEU A 177 -9.50 7.35 -14.62
C LEU A 177 -8.26 8.25 -14.69
N ASN A 178 -7.80 8.62 -15.90
CA ASN A 178 -6.67 9.53 -16.04
C ASN A 178 -6.96 10.94 -15.52
N VAL A 179 -8.21 11.40 -15.55
CA VAL A 179 -8.62 12.66 -14.94
C VAL A 179 -8.53 12.57 -13.41
N GLU A 180 -9.06 11.50 -12.80
CA GLU A 180 -8.95 11.29 -11.35
C GLU A 180 -7.48 11.13 -10.90
N LEU A 181 -6.66 10.40 -11.66
CA LEU A 181 -5.24 10.25 -11.36
C LEU A 181 -4.45 11.55 -11.57
N ALA A 182 -4.94 12.46 -12.42
CA ALA A 182 -4.33 13.77 -12.60
C ALA A 182 -4.46 14.62 -11.34
N GLU A 183 -5.59 14.55 -10.62
CA GLU A 183 -5.77 15.25 -9.33
C GLU A 183 -4.66 14.86 -8.34
N LEU A 184 -4.38 13.57 -8.21
CA LEU A 184 -3.31 13.07 -7.36
C LEU A 184 -1.94 13.58 -7.85
N ARG A 185 -1.64 13.36 -9.12
CA ARG A 185 -0.34 13.68 -9.73
C ARG A 185 -0.04 15.18 -9.66
N ASP A 186 -1.05 16.00 -9.86
CA ASP A 186 -0.90 17.45 -10.05
C ASP A 186 -1.14 18.21 -8.73
N SER A 187 -1.42 17.51 -7.62
CA SER A 187 -1.53 18.11 -6.28
C SER A 187 -0.22 18.74 -5.81
N GLU A 188 -0.31 19.83 -5.03
CA GLU A 188 0.87 20.54 -4.48
C GLU A 188 1.78 19.58 -3.71
N MET A 189 1.20 18.67 -2.90
CA MET A 189 1.93 17.66 -2.14
C MET A 189 2.81 16.77 -3.03
N TRP A 190 2.26 16.21 -4.10
CA TRP A 190 3.01 15.29 -4.95
C TRP A 190 3.98 15.99 -5.91
N GLN A 191 3.70 17.25 -6.28
CA GLN A 191 4.65 18.11 -7.00
C GLN A 191 5.84 18.51 -6.11
N ALA A 192 5.60 18.93 -4.86
CA ALA A 192 6.65 19.18 -3.88
C ALA A 192 7.49 17.92 -3.64
N GLY A 193 6.82 16.78 -3.49
CA GLY A 193 7.48 15.48 -3.34
C GLY A 193 8.34 15.08 -4.52
N LYS A 194 7.97 15.44 -5.76
CA LYS A 194 8.82 15.20 -6.94
C LYS A 194 10.16 15.93 -6.80
N THR A 195 10.12 17.19 -6.37
CA THR A 195 11.34 17.98 -6.13
C THR A 195 12.14 17.41 -4.97
N VAL A 196 11.53 17.15 -3.81
CA VAL A 196 12.22 16.57 -2.64
C VAL A 196 12.89 15.24 -2.99
N ARG A 197 12.19 14.31 -3.65
CA ARG A 197 12.75 13.02 -4.06
C ARG A 197 13.90 13.17 -5.06
N SER A 198 13.85 14.18 -5.93
CA SER A 198 14.94 14.45 -6.88
C SER A 198 16.21 14.95 -6.22
N LEU A 199 16.17 15.40 -4.96
CA LEU A 199 17.34 15.85 -4.19
C LEU A 199 18.03 14.71 -3.43
N ARG A 200 17.44 13.51 -3.40
CA ARG A 200 18.03 12.38 -2.67
C ARG A 200 19.37 11.96 -3.28
N PRO A 201 20.36 11.56 -2.46
CA PRO A 201 21.69 11.17 -2.95
C PRO A 201 21.64 10.06 -4.00
N GLU A 202 20.79 9.05 -3.83
CA GLU A 202 20.67 7.92 -4.77
C GLU A 202 20.02 8.29 -6.11
N ASN A 203 19.39 9.46 -6.19
CA ASN A 203 18.79 10.00 -7.41
C ASN A 203 19.66 11.09 -8.06
N GLN A 204 20.77 11.49 -7.44
CA GLN A 204 21.76 12.33 -8.09
C GLN A 204 22.54 11.50 -9.11
N ALA A 205 22.83 12.07 -10.27
CA ALA A 205 23.82 11.48 -11.16
C ALA A 205 25.15 11.43 -10.40
N VAL A 206 25.66 10.23 -10.18
CA VAL A 206 27.04 10.07 -9.71
C VAL A 206 27.91 10.55 -10.86
N GLU A 207 28.55 11.71 -10.73
CA GLU A 207 29.68 12.06 -11.59
C GLU A 207 30.72 10.96 -11.42
N ALA A 208 30.93 10.19 -12.48
CA ALA A 208 31.92 9.11 -12.56
C ALA A 208 33.33 9.67 -12.72
#